data_AF-A0A2S4LER6-F1
#
_entry.id   AF-A0A2S4LER6-F1
#
_cell.length_a   1.000
_cell.length_b   1.000
_cell.length_c   1.000
_cell.angle_alpha   90.00
_cell.angle_beta   90.00
_cell.angle_gamma   90.00
#
_symmetry.space_group_name_H-M   'P 1'
#
loop_
_entity.id
_entity.type
_entity.pdbx_description
1 polymer ?
#
loop_
_entity_poly.entity_id
_entity_poly.type
_entity_poly.pdbx_seq_one_letter_code
_entity_poly.pdbx_strand_id
1 'polypeptide(L)'
;MFAEEIRRAAEVAPRVKLPEVAALLWRAFGAGQVTETEAEALSNLIEARKVAPTLIGAPRRAVGSRPRTDASMARRRRWAASGRLPPAIATRFTLAETAVLAVVACEIVRRDDCRMCIDHIAAVAGVSRSTVKNALRQARTLGLLTIEERAQTAWRNLSNVVRIVSQEWTAWMRLARRTLPQGGGVKSVTRTNTQELELRGKQRLQPSKKLPERQGRLQASGSRKAAQVAKLG
;
A
#
# COMPACT_ATOMS: atom_id res chain seq x y z
N MET A 1 -18.40 40.00 -40.04
CA MET A 1 -19.37 39.56 -39.01
C MET A 1 -19.30 38.05 -38.81
N PHE A 2 -19.37 37.25 -39.90
CA PHE A 2 -19.30 35.79 -39.83
C PHE A 2 -17.97 35.24 -39.27
N ALA A 3 -16.83 35.83 -39.63
CA ALA A 3 -15.51 35.42 -39.10
C ALA A 3 -15.41 35.49 -37.56
N GLU A 4 -16.04 36.49 -36.92
CA GLU A 4 -16.06 36.61 -35.45
C GLU A 4 -16.95 35.56 -34.79
N GLU A 5 -18.04 35.14 -35.44
CA GLU A 5 -18.88 34.05 -34.95
C GLU A 5 -18.12 32.72 -34.98
N ILE A 6 -17.35 32.48 -36.04
CA ILE A 6 -16.47 31.29 -36.15
C ILE A 6 -15.37 31.36 -35.09
N ARG A 7 -14.77 32.53 -34.85
CA ARG A 7 -13.78 32.71 -33.76
C ARG A 7 -14.38 32.34 -32.40
N ARG A 8 -15.56 32.89 -32.08
CA ARG A 8 -16.25 32.61 -30.83
C ARG A 8 -16.62 31.13 -30.68
N ALA A 9 -17.08 30.50 -31.76
CA ALA A 9 -17.35 29.06 -31.79
C ALA A 9 -16.06 28.25 -31.58
N ALA A 10 -14.96 28.66 -32.21
CA ALA A 10 -13.66 28.03 -32.09
C ALA A 10 -13.02 28.22 -30.71
N GLU A 11 -13.42 29.21 -29.91
CA GLU A 11 -12.99 29.38 -28.52
C GLU A 11 -13.83 28.57 -27.52
N VAL A 12 -15.15 28.56 -27.70
CA VAL A 12 -16.10 27.98 -26.73
C VAL A 12 -16.32 26.49 -26.95
N ALA A 13 -16.25 26.00 -28.19
CA ALA A 13 -16.59 24.61 -28.50
C ALA A 13 -15.72 23.62 -27.72
N PRO A 14 -16.28 22.50 -27.22
CA PRO A 14 -15.47 21.40 -26.71
C PRO A 14 -14.59 20.83 -27.82
N ARG A 15 -13.40 20.32 -27.49
CA ARG A 15 -12.42 19.83 -28.50
C ARG A 15 -13.00 18.84 -29.51
N VAL A 16 -13.94 18.01 -29.08
CA VAL A 16 -14.64 17.02 -29.92
C VAL A 16 -15.43 17.67 -31.07
N LYS A 17 -15.90 18.91 -30.89
CA LYS A 17 -16.67 19.67 -31.88
C LYS A 17 -15.80 20.58 -32.76
N LEU A 18 -14.49 20.67 -32.53
CA LEU A 18 -13.58 21.46 -33.36
C LEU A 18 -13.56 21.06 -34.85
N PRO A 19 -13.71 19.77 -35.23
CA PRO A 19 -13.83 19.38 -36.64
C PRO A 19 -15.08 19.98 -37.32
N GLU A 20 -16.19 20.12 -36.60
CA GLU A 20 -17.42 20.74 -37.12
C GLU A 20 -17.20 22.24 -37.36
N VAL A 21 -16.52 22.93 -36.43
CA VAL A 21 -16.16 24.34 -36.58
C VAL A 21 -15.19 24.56 -37.74
N ALA A 22 -14.24 23.65 -37.94
CA ALA A 22 -13.32 23.69 -39.08
C ALA A 22 -14.06 23.48 -40.42
N ALA A 23 -15.02 22.56 -40.47
CA ALA A 23 -15.85 22.36 -41.67
C ALA A 23 -16.70 23.61 -41.99
N LEU A 24 -17.21 24.29 -40.96
CA LEU A 24 -17.96 25.54 -41.10
C LEU A 24 -17.07 26.68 -41.63
N LEU A 25 -15.82 26.78 -41.14
CA LEU A 25 -14.80 27.71 -41.66
C LEU A 25 -14.58 27.54 -43.16
N TRP A 26 -14.30 26.31 -43.61
CA TRP A 26 -13.97 26.08 -45.02
C TRP A 26 -15.17 26.28 -45.96
N ARG A 27 -16.39 26.04 -45.49
CA ARG A 27 -17.61 26.38 -46.24
C ARG A 27 -17.80 27.89 -46.38
N ALA A 28 -17.53 28.64 -45.31
CA ALA A 28 -17.64 30.10 -45.30
C ALA A 28 -16.63 30.77 -46.24
N PHE A 29 -15.41 30.24 -46.27
CA PHE A 29 -14.37 30.66 -47.20
C PHE A 29 -14.76 30.37 -48.66
N GLY A 30 -15.27 29.16 -48.95
CA GLY A 30 -15.77 28.82 -50.29
C GLY A 30 -16.97 29.66 -50.75
N ALA A 31 -17.74 30.22 -49.81
CA ALA A 31 -18.84 31.15 -50.09
C ALA A 31 -18.41 32.62 -50.17
N GLY A 32 -17.11 32.94 -50.01
CA GLY A 32 -16.57 34.31 -50.04
C GLY A 32 -16.95 35.16 -48.82
N GLN A 33 -17.41 34.54 -47.73
CA GLN A 33 -17.85 35.23 -46.50
C GLN A 33 -16.71 35.48 -45.52
N VAL A 34 -15.54 34.90 -45.78
CA VAL A 34 -14.33 34.98 -44.96
C VAL A 34 -13.17 35.23 -45.92
N THR A 35 -12.31 36.18 -45.61
CA THR A 35 -11.12 36.46 -46.42
C THR A 35 -10.03 35.40 -46.17
N GLU A 36 -9.05 35.32 -47.07
CA GLU A 36 -7.92 34.39 -46.93
C GLU A 36 -7.15 34.60 -45.62
N THR A 37 -6.92 35.85 -45.24
CA THR A 37 -6.23 36.21 -43.98
C THR A 37 -7.03 35.84 -42.73
N GLU A 38 -8.36 36.00 -42.78
CA GLU A 38 -9.25 35.57 -41.71
C GLU A 38 -9.30 34.04 -41.59
N ALA A 39 -9.30 33.33 -42.72
CA ALA A 39 -9.31 31.88 -42.75
C ALA A 39 -8.03 31.28 -42.18
N GLU A 40 -6.87 31.85 -42.52
CA GLU A 40 -5.58 31.46 -41.96
C GLU A 40 -5.53 31.66 -40.44
N ALA A 41 -5.97 32.83 -39.95
CA ALA A 41 -6.01 33.11 -38.52
C ALA A 41 -6.92 32.15 -37.73
N LEU A 42 -8.10 31.82 -38.28
CA LEU A 42 -9.05 30.90 -37.66
C LEU A 42 -8.56 29.45 -37.70
N SER A 43 -7.91 29.03 -38.79
CA SER A 43 -7.29 27.70 -38.92
C SER A 43 -6.19 27.51 -37.86
N ASN A 44 -5.30 28.49 -37.72
CA ASN A 44 -4.22 28.47 -36.73
C ASN A 44 -4.76 28.38 -35.28
N LEU A 45 -5.85 29.09 -34.97
CA LEU A 45 -6.52 29.01 -33.66
C LEU A 45 -7.05 27.59 -33.40
N ILE A 46 -7.73 26.99 -34.38
CA ILE A 46 -8.31 25.64 -34.25
C ILE A 46 -7.20 24.60 -34.04
N GLU A 47 -6.12 24.67 -34.82
CA GLU A 47 -4.98 23.75 -34.67
C GLU A 47 -4.27 23.91 -33.32
N ALA A 48 -4.08 25.14 -32.84
CA ALA A 48 -3.53 25.38 -31.51
C ALA A 48 -4.38 24.74 -30.39
N ARG A 49 -5.72 24.76 -30.51
CA ARG A 49 -6.62 24.11 -29.53
C ARG A 49 -6.63 22.59 -29.62
N LYS A 50 -6.36 22.01 -30.80
CA LYS A 50 -6.24 20.55 -31.00
C LYS A 50 -4.97 20.00 -30.36
N VAL A 51 -3.84 20.72 -30.51
CA VAL A 51 -2.52 20.28 -30.04
C VAL A 51 -2.32 20.55 -28.55
N ALA A 52 -3.02 21.53 -27.97
CA ALA A 52 -2.90 21.87 -26.56
C ALA A 52 -3.08 20.62 -25.67
N PRO A 53 -2.16 20.32 -24.73
CA PRO A 53 -2.31 19.20 -23.81
C PRO A 53 -3.65 19.27 -23.08
N THR A 54 -4.36 18.16 -22.97
CA THR A 54 -5.49 18.08 -22.02
C THR A 54 -4.85 18.21 -20.64
N LEU A 55 -5.04 19.35 -19.96
CA LEU A 55 -4.67 19.45 -18.56
C LEU A 55 -5.38 18.28 -17.87
N ILE A 56 -4.60 17.29 -17.42
CA ILE A 56 -5.12 16.16 -16.67
C ILE A 56 -5.81 16.79 -15.47
N GLY A 57 -7.15 16.78 -15.49
CA GLY A 57 -7.93 17.38 -14.43
C GLY A 57 -7.42 16.86 -13.11
N ALA A 58 -7.12 17.78 -12.18
CA ALA A 58 -6.66 17.40 -10.85
C ALA A 58 -7.53 16.24 -10.33
N PRO A 59 -6.92 15.20 -9.73
CA PRO A 59 -7.65 14.00 -9.35
C PRO A 59 -8.89 14.40 -8.56
N ARG A 60 -10.07 14.02 -9.07
CA ARG A 60 -11.35 14.33 -8.42
C ARG A 60 -11.23 13.93 -6.95
N ARG A 61 -11.42 14.89 -6.03
CA ARG A 61 -11.41 14.61 -4.59
C ARG A 61 -12.38 13.47 -4.33
N ALA A 62 -11.89 12.38 -3.74
CA ALA A 62 -12.70 11.22 -3.43
C ALA A 62 -13.82 11.66 -2.47
N VAL A 63 -15.05 11.72 -2.98
CA VAL A 63 -16.24 12.10 -2.23
C VAL A 63 -16.58 10.95 -1.29
N GLY A 64 -16.10 11.07 -0.05
CA GLY A 64 -16.38 10.19 1.07
C GLY A 64 -15.96 10.88 2.35
N SER A 65 -16.76 10.75 3.41
CA SER A 65 -16.65 11.51 4.67
C SER A 65 -15.37 11.28 5.49
N ARG A 66 -14.41 10.50 4.98
CA ARG A 66 -13.11 10.29 5.63
C ARG A 66 -12.01 10.30 4.58
N PRO A 67 -11.03 11.22 4.67
CA PRO A 67 -9.80 11.12 3.89
C PRO A 67 -9.18 9.74 4.14
N ARG A 68 -9.04 8.94 3.08
CA ARG A 68 -8.23 7.71 3.17
C ARG A 68 -6.78 8.16 3.25
N THR A 69 -6.27 8.38 4.46
CA THR A 69 -4.85 8.70 4.65
C THR A 69 -4.00 7.57 4.10
N ASP A 70 -2.85 7.89 3.52
CA ASP A 70 -1.94 6.88 2.98
C ASP A 70 -1.53 5.87 4.05
N ALA A 71 -1.37 6.32 5.30
CA ALA A 71 -1.13 5.45 6.45
C ALA A 71 -2.28 4.45 6.71
N SER A 72 -3.53 4.85 6.51
CA SER A 72 -4.70 3.95 6.60
C SER A 72 -4.70 2.93 5.47
N MET A 73 -4.42 3.34 4.24
CA MET A 73 -4.33 2.43 3.09
C MET A 73 -3.16 1.45 3.22
N ALA A 74 -2.00 1.92 3.67
CA ALA A 74 -0.83 1.07 3.92
C ALA A 74 -1.12 0.01 4.99
N ARG A 75 -1.83 0.36 6.08
CA ARG A 75 -2.29 -0.62 7.08
C ARG A 75 -3.19 -1.69 6.48
N ARG A 76 -4.20 -1.30 5.69
CA ARG A 76 -5.11 -2.27 5.04
C ARG A 76 -4.34 -3.24 4.14
N ARG A 77 -3.43 -2.71 3.32
CA ARG A 77 -2.59 -3.52 2.42
C ARG A 77 -1.71 -4.49 3.20
N ARG A 78 -1.07 -4.05 4.29
CA ARG A 78 -0.25 -4.93 5.15
C ARG A 78 -1.07 -6.06 5.76
N TRP A 79 -2.26 -5.76 6.29
CA TRP A 79 -3.12 -6.80 6.85
C TRP A 79 -3.66 -7.76 5.80
N ALA A 80 -4.08 -7.27 4.62
CA ALA A 80 -4.51 -8.13 3.53
C ALA A 80 -3.38 -9.05 3.03
N ALA A 81 -2.14 -8.54 2.96
CA ALA A 81 -0.96 -9.29 2.55
C ALA A 81 -0.41 -10.23 3.65
N SER A 82 -0.95 -10.20 4.86
CA SER A 82 -0.42 -10.98 6.00
C SER A 82 -0.63 -12.51 5.89
N GLY A 83 -1.38 -12.98 4.89
CA GLY A 83 -1.61 -14.41 4.66
C GLY A 83 -2.51 -15.08 5.72
N ARG A 84 -3.28 -14.31 6.50
CA ARG A 84 -4.13 -14.82 7.58
C ARG A 84 -5.45 -15.44 7.11
N LEU A 85 -5.78 -15.28 5.84
CA LEU A 85 -6.95 -15.87 5.21
C LEU A 85 -6.53 -16.84 4.11
N PRO A 86 -7.26 -17.96 3.93
CA PRO A 86 -7.13 -18.79 2.74
C PRO A 86 -7.39 -17.96 1.48
N PRO A 87 -6.64 -18.19 0.38
CA PRO A 87 -6.82 -17.43 -0.86
C PRO A 87 -8.24 -17.61 -1.43
N ALA A 88 -8.81 -18.82 -1.38
CA ALA A 88 -10.16 -19.08 -1.85
C ALA A 88 -11.21 -18.23 -1.11
N ILE A 89 -11.08 -18.10 0.20
CA ILE A 89 -11.95 -17.22 1.00
C ILE A 89 -11.67 -15.75 0.68
N ALA A 90 -10.40 -15.35 0.59
CA ALA A 90 -10.00 -13.96 0.38
C ALA A 90 -10.55 -13.35 -0.92
N THR A 91 -10.75 -14.15 -1.98
CA THR A 91 -11.35 -13.69 -3.24
C THR A 91 -12.79 -13.20 -3.10
N ARG A 92 -13.52 -13.62 -2.06
CA ARG A 92 -14.92 -13.25 -1.83
C ARG A 92 -15.07 -11.90 -1.14
N PHE A 93 -13.98 -11.30 -0.69
CA PHE A 93 -13.96 -10.08 0.11
C PHE A 93 -13.18 -8.97 -0.57
N THR A 94 -13.58 -7.73 -0.32
CA THR A 94 -12.77 -6.57 -0.71
C THR A 94 -11.50 -6.49 0.11
N LEU A 95 -10.47 -5.80 -0.39
CA LEU A 95 -9.19 -5.60 0.33
C LEU A 95 -9.40 -5.08 1.76
N ALA A 96 -10.36 -4.18 1.97
CA ALA A 96 -10.65 -3.63 3.28
C ALA A 96 -11.34 -4.64 4.22
N GLU A 97 -12.22 -5.49 3.69
CA GLU A 97 -12.84 -6.57 4.46
C GLU A 97 -11.82 -7.68 4.78
N THR A 98 -10.96 -8.05 3.82
CA THR A 98 -9.84 -8.98 4.04
C THR A 98 -8.91 -8.50 5.15
N ALA A 99 -8.62 -7.19 5.20
CA ALA A 99 -7.83 -6.60 6.29
C ALA A 99 -8.52 -6.74 7.66
N VAL A 100 -9.84 -6.56 7.73
CA VAL A 100 -10.62 -6.75 8.97
C VAL A 100 -10.57 -8.21 9.42
N LEU A 101 -10.82 -9.14 8.50
CA LEU A 101 -10.82 -10.57 8.79
C LEU A 101 -9.42 -11.05 9.21
N ALA A 102 -8.36 -10.49 8.64
CA ALA A 102 -6.98 -10.80 9.03
C ALA A 102 -6.64 -10.36 10.46
N VAL A 103 -7.14 -9.18 10.89
CA VAL A 103 -7.01 -8.72 12.29
C VAL A 103 -7.76 -9.66 13.24
N VAL A 104 -9.01 -10.00 12.90
CA VAL A 104 -9.83 -10.91 13.71
C VAL A 104 -9.16 -12.29 13.82
N ALA A 105 -8.66 -12.85 12.72
CA ALA A 105 -7.92 -14.10 12.72
C ALA A 105 -6.64 -14.04 13.58
N CYS A 106 -5.91 -12.92 13.52
CA CYS A 106 -4.72 -12.73 14.37
C CYS A 106 -5.07 -12.70 15.86
N GLU A 107 -6.21 -12.11 16.24
CA GLU A 107 -6.64 -12.07 17.63
C GLU A 107 -7.13 -13.45 18.11
N ILE A 108 -7.90 -14.16 17.28
CA ILE A 108 -8.34 -15.53 17.55
C ILE A 108 -7.14 -16.46 17.74
N VAL A 109 -6.07 -16.31 16.94
CA VAL A 109 -4.85 -17.10 17.13
C VAL A 109 -4.15 -16.80 18.46
N ARG A 110 -4.32 -15.59 19.02
CA ARG A 110 -3.68 -15.18 20.29
C ARG A 110 -4.49 -15.54 21.52
N ARG A 111 -5.82 -15.50 21.44
CA ARG A 111 -6.73 -15.61 22.60
C ARG A 111 -7.82 -16.67 22.45
N ASP A 112 -7.79 -17.47 21.38
CA ASP A 112 -8.81 -18.41 20.93
C ASP A 112 -10.17 -17.80 20.52
N ASP A 113 -10.48 -16.59 20.97
CA ASP A 113 -11.64 -15.80 20.55
C ASP A 113 -11.27 -14.33 20.29
N CYS A 114 -12.12 -13.62 19.53
CA CYS A 114 -11.98 -12.17 19.34
C CYS A 114 -13.07 -11.43 20.10
N ARG A 115 -12.67 -10.70 21.16
CA ARG A 115 -13.53 -9.89 22.02
C ARG A 115 -13.33 -8.38 21.82
N MET A 116 -12.66 -7.99 20.73
CA MET A 116 -12.33 -6.58 20.48
C MET A 116 -13.58 -5.79 20.11
N CYS A 117 -13.67 -4.54 20.59
CA CYS A 117 -14.70 -3.61 20.14
C CYS A 117 -14.56 -3.35 18.63
N ILE A 118 -15.68 -3.11 17.94
CA ILE A 118 -15.70 -2.78 16.49
C ILE A 118 -14.77 -1.60 16.18
N ASP A 119 -14.72 -0.61 17.06
CA ASP A 119 -13.89 0.59 16.89
C ASP A 119 -12.40 0.28 16.99
N HIS A 120 -12.03 -0.65 17.88
CA HIS A 120 -10.65 -1.11 18.01
C HIS A 120 -10.22 -1.89 16.76
N ILE A 121 -11.08 -2.81 16.27
CA ILE A 121 -10.82 -3.53 15.01
C ILE A 121 -10.63 -2.54 13.86
N ALA A 122 -11.51 -1.54 13.76
CA ALA A 122 -11.44 -0.51 12.72
C ALA A 122 -10.13 0.30 12.79
N ALA A 123 -9.68 0.66 13.99
CA ALA A 123 -8.43 1.39 14.20
C ALA A 123 -7.20 0.56 13.79
N VAL A 124 -7.16 -0.72 14.16
CA VAL A 124 -6.03 -1.62 13.86
C VAL A 124 -5.97 -1.97 12.37
N ALA A 125 -7.10 -2.32 11.76
CA ALA A 125 -7.19 -2.62 10.33
C ALA A 125 -7.06 -1.35 9.45
N GLY A 126 -7.31 -0.17 10.01
CA GLY A 126 -7.30 1.09 9.30
C GLY A 126 -8.55 1.29 8.42
N VAL A 127 -9.72 0.82 8.84
CA VAL A 127 -10.99 0.92 8.09
C VAL A 127 -12.04 1.76 8.84
N SER A 128 -13.23 1.94 8.27
CA SER A 128 -14.38 2.54 8.97
C SER A 128 -15.17 1.47 9.74
N ARG A 129 -15.95 1.92 10.72
CA ARG A 129 -16.87 1.07 11.50
C ARG A 129 -17.87 0.33 10.60
N SER A 130 -18.39 1.00 9.57
CA SER A 130 -19.31 0.40 8.60
C SER A 130 -18.66 -0.74 7.81
N THR A 131 -17.40 -0.61 7.42
CA THR A 131 -16.66 -1.68 6.76
C THR A 131 -16.47 -2.90 7.67
N VAL A 132 -16.18 -2.69 8.95
CA VAL A 132 -16.09 -3.80 9.92
C VAL A 132 -17.43 -4.53 10.04
N LYS A 133 -18.52 -3.79 10.23
CA LYS A 133 -19.88 -4.38 10.32
C LYS A 133 -20.25 -5.15 9.06
N ASN A 134 -19.97 -4.61 7.87
CA ASN A 134 -20.23 -5.29 6.60
C ASN A 134 -19.39 -6.56 6.43
N ALA A 135 -18.09 -6.50 6.73
CA ALA A 135 -17.20 -7.65 6.67
C ALA A 135 -17.69 -8.80 7.57
N LEU A 136 -18.02 -8.47 8.82
CA LEU A 136 -18.51 -9.46 9.79
C LEU A 136 -19.86 -10.04 9.39
N ARG A 137 -20.78 -9.20 8.87
CA ARG A 137 -22.08 -9.66 8.36
C ARG A 137 -21.92 -10.61 7.19
N GLN A 138 -21.12 -10.25 6.18
CA GLN A 138 -20.85 -11.12 5.03
C GLN A 138 -20.17 -12.42 5.44
N ALA A 139 -19.17 -12.37 6.32
CA ALA A 139 -18.49 -13.58 6.80
C ALA A 139 -19.42 -14.51 7.58
N ARG A 140 -20.38 -13.96 8.34
CA ARG A 140 -21.46 -14.74 8.96
C ARG A 140 -22.39 -15.36 7.91
N THR A 141 -22.82 -14.58 6.91
CA THR A 141 -23.67 -15.08 5.81
C THR A 141 -23.00 -16.23 5.04
N LEU A 142 -21.68 -16.17 4.86
CA LEU A 142 -20.89 -17.22 4.22
C LEU A 142 -20.54 -18.39 5.15
N GLY A 143 -21.04 -18.40 6.40
CA GLY A 143 -20.80 -19.48 7.37
C GLY A 143 -19.34 -19.59 7.84
N LEU A 144 -18.55 -18.53 7.68
CA LEU A 144 -17.13 -18.53 8.04
C LEU A 144 -16.91 -18.25 9.53
N LEU A 145 -17.75 -17.40 10.10
CA LEU A 145 -17.68 -16.91 11.48
C LEU A 145 -19.01 -17.08 12.20
N THR A 146 -18.95 -17.39 13.49
CA THR A 146 -20.06 -17.16 14.42
C THR A 146 -19.80 -15.87 15.19
N ILE A 147 -20.86 -15.08 15.33
CA ILE A 147 -20.86 -13.82 16.07
C ILE A 147 -21.87 -14.00 17.20
N GLU A 148 -21.36 -14.13 18.42
CA GLU A 148 -22.15 -14.13 19.64
C GLU A 148 -22.30 -12.68 20.11
N GLU A 149 -23.52 -12.15 20.03
CA GLU A 149 -23.85 -10.85 20.60
C GLU A 149 -24.03 -10.99 22.12
N ARG A 150 -23.24 -10.24 22.88
CA ARG A 150 -23.30 -10.24 24.35
C ARG A 150 -24.09 -9.03 24.84
N ALA A 151 -25.41 -9.09 24.68
CA ALA A 151 -26.30 -8.12 25.32
C ALA A 151 -26.25 -8.34 26.84
N GLN A 152 -25.87 -7.33 27.63
CA GLN A 152 -25.89 -7.39 29.10
C GLN A 152 -27.18 -6.81 29.66
N THR A 153 -27.69 -5.75 29.05
CA THR A 153 -28.92 -5.07 29.47
C THR A 153 -29.53 -4.45 28.21
N ALA A 154 -30.81 -4.08 28.25
CA ALA A 154 -31.48 -3.40 27.13
C ALA A 154 -30.70 -2.21 26.53
N TRP A 155 -29.82 -1.58 27.33
CA TRP A 155 -29.02 -0.40 26.94
C TRP A 155 -27.51 -0.63 26.86
N ARG A 156 -27.01 -1.80 27.32
CA ARG A 156 -25.57 -2.09 27.40
C ARG A 156 -25.26 -3.41 26.73
N ASN A 157 -24.45 -3.31 25.67
CA ASN A 157 -23.94 -4.46 24.94
C ASN A 157 -22.43 -4.55 25.15
N LEU A 158 -21.94 -5.71 25.59
CA LEU A 158 -20.51 -6.00 25.56
C LEU A 158 -20.04 -6.14 24.12
N SER A 159 -18.72 -6.12 23.93
CA SER A 159 -18.10 -6.48 22.66
C SER A 159 -18.57 -7.85 22.20
N ASN A 160 -18.99 -7.91 20.94
CA ASN A 160 -19.33 -9.16 20.26
C ASN A 160 -18.16 -10.13 20.34
N VAL A 161 -18.45 -11.40 20.59
CA VAL A 161 -17.45 -12.47 20.56
C VAL A 161 -17.49 -13.11 19.19
N VAL A 162 -16.37 -13.06 18.48
CA VAL A 162 -16.25 -13.63 17.14
C VAL A 162 -15.39 -14.88 17.20
N ARG A 163 -15.91 -15.98 16.64
CA ARG A 163 -15.22 -17.27 16.52
C ARG A 163 -15.20 -17.71 15.05
N ILE A 164 -14.12 -18.38 14.62
CA ILE A 164 -14.03 -18.97 13.28
C ILE A 164 -14.62 -20.37 13.33
N VAL A 165 -15.61 -20.64 12.49
CA VAL A 165 -16.26 -21.96 12.37
C VAL A 165 -15.77 -22.72 11.14
N SER A 166 -15.36 -22.02 10.09
CA SER A 166 -14.86 -22.65 8.87
C SER A 166 -13.65 -23.55 9.15
N GLN A 167 -13.78 -24.83 8.78
CA GLN A 167 -12.69 -25.81 8.88
C GLN A 167 -11.53 -25.46 7.95
N GLU A 168 -11.82 -25.00 6.73
CA GLU A 168 -10.82 -24.54 5.76
C GLU A 168 -9.96 -23.42 6.36
N TRP A 169 -10.61 -22.42 6.95
CA TRP A 169 -9.90 -21.30 7.56
C TRP A 169 -9.11 -21.73 8.81
N THR A 170 -9.69 -22.60 9.64
CA THR A 170 -8.99 -23.13 10.82
C THR A 170 -7.76 -23.95 10.46
N ALA A 171 -7.88 -24.82 9.44
CA ALA A 171 -6.77 -25.59 8.89
C ALA A 171 -5.68 -24.67 8.30
N TRP A 172 -6.08 -23.64 7.56
CA TRP A 172 -5.18 -22.63 7.04
C TRP A 172 -4.41 -21.91 8.15
N MET A 173 -5.06 -21.50 9.24
CA MET A 173 -4.37 -20.87 10.37
C MET A 173 -3.39 -21.84 11.07
N ARG A 174 -3.65 -23.14 11.09
CA ARG A 174 -2.69 -24.15 11.58
C ARG A 174 -1.47 -24.27 10.66
N LEU A 175 -1.67 -24.22 9.34
CA LEU A 175 -0.58 -24.23 8.36
C LEU A 175 0.22 -22.92 8.41
N ALA A 176 -0.46 -21.77 8.45
CA ALA A 176 0.15 -20.45 8.53
C ALA A 176 0.94 -20.23 9.84
N ARG A 177 0.61 -20.97 10.92
CA ARG A 177 1.42 -21.00 12.15
C ARG A 177 2.78 -21.68 11.95
N ARG A 178 2.90 -22.61 11.00
CA ARG A 178 4.18 -23.27 10.68
C ARG A 178 5.07 -22.43 9.77
N THR A 179 4.49 -21.50 9.01
CA THR A 179 5.22 -20.64 8.06
C THR A 179 5.65 -19.29 8.62
N LEU A 180 5.11 -18.86 9.77
CA LEU A 180 5.62 -17.71 10.52
C LEU A 180 6.54 -18.21 11.63
N PRO A 181 7.86 -17.97 11.54
CA PRO A 181 8.78 -18.49 12.52
C PRO A 181 8.64 -17.72 13.84
N GLN A 182 8.16 -18.38 14.89
CA GLN A 182 8.94 -18.40 16.13
C GLN A 182 10.06 -19.45 15.92
N GLY A 183 11.10 -19.06 15.16
CA GLY A 183 12.28 -19.88 14.90
C GLY A 183 12.16 -20.92 13.78
N GLY A 184 13.23 -21.06 12.99
CA GLY A 184 13.55 -22.33 12.33
C GLY A 184 13.11 -22.52 10.88
N GLY A 185 13.38 -21.57 9.98
CA GLY A 185 13.48 -21.89 8.55
C GLY A 185 14.77 -22.67 8.27
N VAL A 186 14.80 -23.97 8.59
CA VAL A 186 15.88 -24.85 8.12
C VAL A 186 15.67 -25.08 6.63
N LYS A 187 16.48 -24.45 5.78
CA LYS A 187 16.79 -25.03 4.48
C LYS A 187 17.66 -26.25 4.76
N SER A 188 17.06 -27.43 4.85
CA SER A 188 17.83 -28.68 4.84
C SER A 188 18.33 -28.88 3.40
N VAL A 189 19.42 -28.19 3.06
CA VAL A 189 20.17 -28.53 1.86
C VAL A 189 20.78 -29.90 2.15
N THR A 190 20.15 -30.95 1.62
CA THR A 190 20.70 -32.30 1.64
C THR A 190 22.05 -32.24 0.92
N ARG A 191 23.16 -32.28 1.68
CA ARG A 191 24.49 -32.50 1.10
C ARG A 191 24.46 -33.87 0.42
N THR A 192 24.78 -33.93 -0.86
CA THR A 192 25.15 -35.19 -1.50
C THR A 192 26.37 -35.74 -0.76
N ASN A 193 26.32 -37.02 -0.42
CA ASN A 193 27.29 -37.73 0.39
C ASN A 193 28.63 -37.85 -0.38
N THR A 194 29.44 -36.79 -0.40
CA THR A 194 30.84 -36.89 -0.83
C THR A 194 31.59 -37.54 0.32
N GLN A 195 31.89 -38.83 0.19
CA GLN A 195 32.75 -39.55 1.11
C GLN A 195 34.17 -38.94 1.03
N GLU A 196 34.55 -38.12 2.01
CA GLU A 196 35.93 -37.72 2.21
C GLU A 196 36.73 -38.94 2.69
N LEU A 197 37.69 -39.37 1.87
CA LEU A 197 38.75 -40.29 2.26
C LEU A 197 39.45 -39.76 3.51
N GLU A 198 39.43 -40.54 4.60
CA GLU A 198 40.12 -40.23 5.85
C GLU A 198 41.62 -40.07 5.62
N LEU A 199 42.10 -38.82 5.58
CA LEU A 199 43.51 -38.51 5.75
C LEU A 199 43.83 -38.33 7.23
N ARG A 200 44.26 -39.45 7.81
CA ARG A 200 45.06 -39.61 9.03
C ARG A 200 45.80 -38.34 9.47
N GLY A 201 45.44 -37.87 10.67
CA GLY A 201 46.33 -37.23 11.64
C GLY A 201 46.89 -35.85 11.31
N LYS A 202 46.33 -34.81 11.94
CA LYS A 202 47.09 -33.58 12.27
C LYS A 202 46.81 -33.15 13.70
N GLN A 203 47.86 -33.25 14.51
CA GLN A 203 47.92 -32.84 15.90
C GLN A 203 47.64 -31.34 16.05
N ARG A 204 47.11 -30.99 17.22
CA ARG A 204 46.83 -29.63 17.67
C ARG A 204 48.13 -28.85 17.84
N LEU A 205 48.42 -27.91 16.93
CA LEU A 205 49.53 -26.97 17.11
C LEU A 205 49.15 -25.91 18.15
N GLN A 206 49.98 -25.76 19.18
CA GLN A 206 49.86 -24.72 20.21
C GLN A 206 50.25 -23.34 19.66
N PRO A 207 49.77 -22.23 20.25
CA PRO A 207 50.09 -20.89 19.78
C PRO A 207 51.54 -20.53 20.14
N SER A 208 52.35 -20.12 19.16
CA SER A 208 53.72 -19.66 19.42
C SER A 208 53.75 -18.23 19.96
N LYS A 209 54.67 -18.00 20.90
CA LYS A 209 54.91 -16.73 21.60
C LYS A 209 55.62 -15.70 20.70
N LYS A 210 55.11 -14.45 20.78
CA LYS A 210 55.76 -13.13 20.60
C LYS A 210 56.50 -12.82 19.30
N LEU A 211 56.03 -11.77 18.60
CA LEU A 211 56.79 -11.00 17.62
C LEU A 211 57.69 -9.97 18.33
N PRO A 212 58.95 -9.77 17.92
CA PRO A 212 59.76 -8.67 18.40
C PRO A 212 59.49 -7.37 17.65
N GLU A 213 59.68 -6.28 18.38
CA GLU A 213 59.51 -4.87 18.02
C GLU A 213 60.26 -4.46 16.76
N ARG A 214 59.64 -3.58 15.96
CA ARG A 214 60.30 -2.85 14.87
C ARG A 214 60.49 -1.40 15.29
N GLN A 215 61.74 -1.01 15.52
CA GLN A 215 62.16 0.36 15.82
C GLN A 215 62.03 1.29 14.59
N GLY A 216 61.39 2.43 14.81
CA GLY A 216 61.87 3.76 14.41
C GLY A 216 61.49 4.31 13.02
N ARG A 217 60.77 5.44 13.00
CA ARG A 217 61.39 6.79 12.90
C ARG A 217 60.35 7.95 12.94
N LEU A 218 60.43 8.72 14.03
CA LEU A 218 60.32 10.18 14.24
C LEU A 218 59.43 11.06 13.31
N GLN A 219 58.52 11.88 13.87
CA GLN A 219 58.79 13.24 14.37
C GLN A 219 57.54 13.96 14.93
N ALA A 220 57.80 14.74 15.98
CA ALA A 220 57.24 16.06 16.38
C ALA A 220 55.71 16.28 16.36
N SER A 221 55.03 16.27 17.51
CA SER A 221 54.85 17.37 18.49
C SER A 221 53.68 18.32 18.17
N GLY A 222 52.66 18.34 19.03
CA GLY A 222 51.54 19.27 18.94
C GLY A 222 50.55 19.11 20.10
N SER A 223 50.90 19.70 21.23
CA SER A 223 50.17 19.83 22.51
C SER A 223 48.64 20.02 22.39
N ARG A 224 47.86 19.23 23.15
CA ARG A 224 46.51 19.61 23.60
C ARG A 224 46.46 19.61 25.12
N LYS A 225 46.28 20.80 25.68
CA LYS A 225 45.98 21.06 27.09
C LYS A 225 44.58 20.55 27.45
N ALA A 226 44.46 20.22 28.74
CA ALA A 226 43.33 19.63 29.43
C ALA A 226 42.03 20.47 29.42
N ALA A 227 40.93 19.75 29.60
CA ALA A 227 39.64 20.27 30.03
C ALA A 227 39.70 20.78 31.49
N GLN A 228 38.90 21.80 31.84
CA GLN A 228 38.06 21.86 33.06
C GLN A 228 37.24 23.18 33.10
N VAL A 229 35.91 23.05 33.00
CA VAL A 229 34.80 23.59 33.85
C VAL A 229 34.80 25.05 34.41
N ALA A 230 33.57 25.61 34.46
CA ALA A 230 33.00 26.61 35.41
C ALA A 230 32.84 28.03 34.83
N LYS A 231 31.62 28.49 34.49
CA LYS A 231 30.53 29.08 35.31
C LYS A 231 30.53 30.63 35.25
N LEU A 232 29.40 31.15 34.78
CA LEU A 232 28.67 32.36 35.22
C LEU A 232 29.30 33.74 34.99
N GLY A 233 28.53 34.58 34.28
CA GLY A 233 28.76 36.00 34.03
C GLY A 233 28.02 36.42 32.78
#